data_AF-A0A395RYP9-F1
#
_entry.id   AF-A0A395RYP9-F1
#
_cell.length_a   1.000
_cell.length_b   1.000
_cell.length_c   1.000
_cell.angle_alpha   90.00
_cell.angle_beta   90.00
_cell.angle_gamma   90.00
#
_symmetry.space_group_name_H-M   'P 1'
#
loop_
_entity.id
_entity.type
_entity.pdbx_description
1 polymer ?
#
loop_
_entity_poly.entity_id
_entity_poly.type
_entity_poly.pdbx_seq_one_letter_code
_entity_poly.pdbx_strand_id
1 'polypeptide(L)'
;MAQLSPKGDVPTLSPMRISRAIENKQQGEHIPQDTCASSATTSKEANLEPQKSSMYPGLHNHVVESLEDLDYTFRNHDTKVDIKRQYDTNIIGKFECPKCQRSQGRFHTWHSNCIAITIWEYEDNSYNALVYHQLCSKCKRSTRPTLDKLSYSDRVAYRLKKWNGIEAIPAVRKVEPNGDHKEKLCQGCKKGHCSKKKWAGKGI
;
A
#
# COMPACT_ATOMS: atom_id res chain seq x y z
N MET A 1 -35.99 48.85 27.60
CA MET A 1 -36.32 48.98 29.05
C MET A 1 -36.42 47.56 29.59
N ALA A 2 -35.33 47.04 30.16
CA ALA A 2 -35.02 46.97 31.61
C ALA A 2 -35.73 45.75 32.26
N GLN A 3 -35.01 44.65 32.52
CA GLN A 3 -34.38 44.27 33.82
C GLN A 3 -35.38 43.45 34.69
N LEU A 4 -35.08 42.34 35.39
CA LEU A 4 -33.90 41.85 36.13
C LEU A 4 -33.97 40.33 36.37
N SER A 5 -32.81 39.69 36.59
CA SER A 5 -32.63 38.36 37.22
C SER A 5 -32.75 38.42 38.76
N PRO A 6 -32.77 37.27 39.47
CA PRO A 6 -31.61 36.85 40.30
C PRO A 6 -31.40 35.30 40.34
N LYS A 7 -30.18 34.76 40.26
CA LYS A 7 -29.10 34.49 41.26
C LYS A 7 -29.29 33.27 42.19
N GLY A 8 -28.22 32.45 42.25
CA GLY A 8 -27.76 31.66 43.40
C GLY A 8 -27.54 30.17 43.06
N ASP A 9 -26.50 29.45 43.50
CA ASP A 9 -25.20 29.74 44.11
C ASP A 9 -24.35 28.45 44.00
N VAL A 10 -23.03 28.61 43.94
CA VAL A 10 -22.01 27.54 43.95
C VAL A 10 -21.47 27.37 45.37
N PRO A 11 -21.10 26.17 45.81
CA PRO A 11 -20.05 26.03 46.81
C PRO A 11 -18.85 25.22 46.28
N THR A 12 -17.76 25.96 46.06
CA THR A 12 -16.37 25.52 46.20
C THR A 12 -16.11 25.17 47.67
N LEU A 13 -15.23 24.20 47.95
CA LEU A 13 -14.21 24.25 49.02
C LEU A 13 -13.39 22.95 49.06
N SER A 14 -12.15 23.02 48.57
CA SER A 14 -11.01 22.35 49.21
C SER A 14 -10.50 23.30 50.29
N PRO A 15 -9.99 22.80 51.44
CA PRO A 15 -8.55 22.92 51.63
C PRO A 15 -7.86 21.84 52.49
N MET A 16 -6.58 21.66 52.15
CA MET A 16 -5.39 21.58 53.01
C MET A 16 -5.00 20.32 53.81
N ARG A 17 -3.78 19.89 53.45
CA ARG A 17 -2.78 19.06 54.12
C ARG A 17 -2.49 19.49 55.57
N ILE A 18 -2.23 18.51 56.45
CA ILE A 18 -1.19 18.56 57.52
C ILE A 18 -0.51 17.17 57.62
N SER A 19 0.78 17.20 57.95
CA SER A 19 1.82 16.19 57.78
C SER A 19 2.14 15.35 59.03
N ARG A 20 2.88 14.24 58.80
CA ARG A 20 3.90 13.54 59.65
C ARG A 20 3.40 12.79 60.90
N ALA A 21 3.99 11.70 61.38
CA ALA A 21 4.93 10.66 60.90
C ALA A 21 5.15 9.63 62.05
N ILE A 22 5.76 8.48 61.73
CA ILE A 22 6.54 7.55 62.62
C ILE A 22 5.66 6.63 63.54
N GLU A 23 5.81 5.31 63.73
CA GLU A 23 6.87 4.29 63.57
C GLU A 23 6.33 2.83 63.53
N ASN A 24 7.05 1.97 62.79
CA ASN A 24 7.33 0.52 62.92
C ASN A 24 6.53 -0.41 63.87
N LYS A 25 6.09 -1.56 63.32
CA LYS A 25 6.46 -2.89 63.87
C LYS A 25 6.32 -4.04 62.84
N GLN A 26 7.36 -4.87 62.78
CA GLN A 26 7.52 -6.07 61.96
C GLN A 26 6.70 -7.26 62.48
N GLN A 27 6.28 -8.14 61.54
CA GLN A 27 5.97 -9.59 61.59
C GLN A 27 4.96 -9.87 60.45
N GLY A 28 5.01 -10.85 59.54
CA GLY A 28 5.90 -11.97 59.22
C GLY A 28 5.40 -12.60 57.89
N GLU A 29 6.23 -13.47 57.32
CA GLU A 29 5.88 -14.60 56.41
C GLU A 29 5.45 -14.37 54.94
N HIS A 30 6.48 -14.32 54.08
CA HIS A 30 6.73 -15.13 52.86
C HIS A 30 5.55 -15.61 51.96
N ILE A 31 5.37 -14.94 50.82
CA ILE A 31 4.74 -15.48 49.60
C ILE A 31 5.70 -15.18 48.42
N PRO A 32 6.22 -16.18 47.67
CA PRO A 32 6.97 -15.91 46.45
C PRO A 32 6.00 -15.63 45.30
N GLN A 33 6.09 -14.45 44.70
CA GLN A 33 5.52 -14.19 43.38
C GLN A 33 6.60 -13.64 42.46
N ASP A 34 6.77 -14.39 41.37
CA ASP A 34 7.83 -14.27 40.40
C ASP A 34 7.88 -12.90 39.73
N THR A 35 9.09 -12.37 39.68
CA THR A 35 9.45 -11.10 39.07
C THR A 35 9.20 -11.11 37.56
N CYS A 36 8.62 -10.00 37.10
CA CYS A 36 8.60 -9.59 35.71
C CYS A 36 10.02 -9.43 35.15
N ALA A 37 10.41 -10.31 34.24
CA ALA A 37 11.57 -10.11 33.38
C ALA A 37 11.07 -9.79 31.97
N SER A 38 11.09 -8.51 31.64
CA SER A 38 10.99 -8.00 30.27
C SER A 38 12.06 -8.63 29.41
N SER A 39 11.70 -9.69 28.70
CA SER A 39 12.54 -10.24 27.64
C SER A 39 12.33 -9.41 26.39
N ALA A 40 13.25 -8.49 26.17
CA ALA A 40 13.44 -7.79 24.91
C ALA A 40 13.56 -8.83 23.79
N THR A 41 12.48 -9.04 23.05
CA THR A 41 12.50 -9.81 21.80
C THR A 41 13.23 -8.97 20.76
N THR A 42 14.54 -9.14 20.72
CA THR A 42 15.39 -8.79 19.59
C THR A 42 14.89 -9.62 18.40
N SER A 43 14.02 -9.04 17.59
CA SER A 43 13.65 -9.60 16.30
C SER A 43 14.90 -9.58 15.43
N LYS A 44 15.50 -10.77 15.27
CA LYS A 44 16.46 -11.04 14.21
C LYS A 44 15.82 -10.59 12.90
N GLU A 45 16.37 -9.54 12.32
CA GLU A 45 16.06 -9.05 10.98
C GLU A 45 16.34 -10.20 10.01
N ALA A 46 15.30 -10.99 9.73
CA ALA A 46 15.38 -12.04 8.72
C ALA A 46 15.80 -11.36 7.42
N ASN A 47 16.89 -11.85 6.83
CA ASN A 47 17.39 -11.47 5.52
C ASN A 47 16.37 -11.89 4.44
N LEU A 48 15.23 -11.21 4.43
CA LEU A 48 14.18 -11.38 3.44
C LEU A 48 14.62 -10.60 2.21
N GLU A 49 14.88 -11.33 1.14
CA GLU A 49 15.11 -10.76 -0.19
C GLU A 49 14.08 -9.66 -0.47
N PRO A 50 14.50 -8.46 -0.94
CA PRO A 50 13.58 -7.36 -1.18
C PRO A 50 12.45 -7.77 -2.12
N GLN A 51 11.20 -7.55 -1.69
CA GLN A 51 10.02 -7.84 -2.51
C GLN A 51 10.15 -7.21 -3.90
N LYS A 52 9.89 -8.01 -4.95
CA LYS A 52 10.03 -7.60 -6.37
C LYS A 52 8.68 -7.25 -7.01
N SER A 53 7.60 -7.49 -6.30
CA SER A 53 6.22 -7.25 -6.72
C SER A 53 5.29 -7.16 -5.51
N SER A 54 4.10 -6.63 -5.71
CA SER A 54 3.05 -6.52 -4.70
C SER A 54 1.67 -6.62 -5.33
N MET A 55 0.69 -7.01 -4.52
CA MET A 55 -0.74 -6.88 -4.82
C MET A 55 -1.31 -5.61 -4.18
N TYR A 56 -2.49 -5.18 -4.65
CA TYR A 56 -3.18 -3.96 -4.21
C TYR A 56 -4.66 -4.25 -3.88
N PRO A 57 -4.95 -5.08 -2.85
CA PRO A 57 -6.33 -5.41 -2.46
C PRO A 57 -7.18 -4.17 -2.14
N GLY A 58 -6.58 -3.11 -1.57
CA GLY A 58 -7.28 -1.85 -1.28
C GLY A 58 -7.74 -1.05 -2.51
N LEU A 59 -7.42 -1.49 -3.73
CA LEU A 59 -7.95 -0.92 -4.97
C LEU A 59 -9.08 -1.76 -5.58
N HIS A 60 -9.49 -2.85 -4.93
CA HIS A 60 -10.55 -3.72 -5.43
C HIS A 60 -11.86 -2.97 -5.71
N ASN A 61 -12.31 -2.12 -4.79
CA ASN A 61 -13.55 -1.36 -4.96
C ASN A 61 -13.52 -0.47 -6.22
N HIS A 62 -12.38 0.13 -6.55
CA HIS A 62 -12.26 0.96 -7.76
C HIS A 62 -12.36 0.11 -9.04
N VAL A 63 -11.90 -1.15 -8.99
CA VAL A 63 -12.06 -2.10 -10.10
C VAL A 63 -13.53 -2.50 -10.24
N VAL A 64 -14.21 -2.85 -9.15
CA VAL A 64 -15.63 -3.26 -9.16
C VAL A 64 -16.53 -2.13 -9.65
N GLU A 65 -16.29 -0.89 -9.20
CA GLU A 65 -16.96 0.30 -9.73
C GLU A 65 -16.82 0.44 -11.25
N SER A 66 -15.69 -0.01 -11.81
CA SER A 66 -15.42 0.01 -13.25
C SER A 66 -15.95 -1.23 -14.00
N LEU A 67 -16.38 -2.28 -13.28
CA LEU A 67 -16.90 -3.52 -13.86
C LEU A 67 -18.40 -3.44 -14.20
N GLU A 68 -19.17 -2.68 -13.41
CA GLU A 68 -20.62 -2.49 -13.52
C GLU A 68 -21.41 -3.81 -13.42
N ASP A 69 -21.41 -4.64 -14.46
CA ASP A 69 -22.26 -5.83 -14.59
C ASP A 69 -21.55 -7.15 -14.25
N LEU A 70 -20.25 -7.11 -13.91
CA LEU A 70 -19.48 -8.30 -13.53
C LEU A 70 -19.20 -8.32 -12.03
N ASP A 71 -19.58 -9.41 -11.38
CA ASP A 71 -19.20 -9.69 -10.00
C ASP A 71 -17.88 -10.47 -9.95
N TYR A 72 -16.92 -9.91 -9.23
CA TYR A 72 -15.59 -10.49 -9.06
C TYR A 72 -15.10 -10.27 -7.63
N THR A 73 -14.41 -11.26 -7.09
CA THR A 73 -13.72 -11.12 -5.79
C THR A 73 -12.21 -10.96 -5.96
N PHE A 74 -11.54 -10.28 -5.02
CA PHE A 74 -10.08 -10.14 -5.04
C PHE A 74 -9.38 -11.29 -4.30
N ARG A 75 -8.48 -12.01 -4.98
CA ARG A 75 -7.67 -13.08 -4.40
C ARG A 75 -6.35 -12.55 -3.87
N ASN A 76 -6.21 -12.43 -2.54
CA ASN A 76 -5.04 -11.83 -1.89
C ASN A 76 -3.83 -12.78 -1.70
N HIS A 77 -3.76 -13.87 -2.45
CA HIS A 77 -2.65 -14.82 -2.39
C HIS A 77 -2.31 -15.36 -3.79
N ASP A 78 -1.02 -15.61 -4.03
CA ASP A 78 -0.47 -16.13 -5.29
C ASP A 78 -0.33 -17.66 -5.21
N THR A 79 -1.47 -18.39 -5.18
CA THR A 79 -1.46 -19.86 -5.17
C THR A 79 -1.12 -20.46 -6.53
N LYS A 80 -1.33 -19.70 -7.63
CA LYS A 80 -1.25 -20.17 -9.03
C LYS A 80 -2.07 -21.41 -9.36
N VAL A 81 -2.99 -21.78 -8.48
CA VAL A 81 -3.97 -22.86 -8.68
C VAL A 81 -5.20 -22.25 -9.32
N ASP A 82 -5.85 -23.00 -10.21
CA ASP A 82 -7.10 -22.64 -10.91
C ASP A 82 -7.01 -21.35 -11.74
N ILE A 83 -5.81 -21.02 -12.27
CA ILE A 83 -5.67 -19.90 -13.20
C ILE A 83 -6.39 -20.26 -14.50
N LYS A 84 -7.48 -19.55 -14.78
CA LYS A 84 -8.22 -19.63 -16.03
C LYS A 84 -7.48 -18.90 -17.14
N ARG A 85 -7.09 -17.64 -16.87
CA ARG A 85 -6.46 -16.75 -17.86
C ARG A 85 -5.45 -15.80 -17.22
N GLN A 86 -4.46 -15.40 -18.00
CA GLN A 86 -3.48 -14.38 -17.62
C GLN A 86 -3.26 -13.32 -18.70
N TYR A 87 -2.94 -12.10 -18.29
CA TYR A 87 -2.62 -11.03 -19.23
C TYR A 87 -1.60 -10.04 -18.66
N ASP A 88 -0.51 -9.84 -19.39
CA ASP A 88 0.50 -8.83 -19.09
C ASP A 88 0.13 -7.48 -19.71
N THR A 89 0.29 -6.42 -18.93
CA THR A 89 0.05 -5.04 -19.39
C THR A 89 0.89 -4.08 -18.55
N ASN A 90 0.68 -2.78 -18.75
CA ASN A 90 1.35 -1.74 -17.96
C ASN A 90 0.37 -0.72 -17.45
N ILE A 91 0.68 -0.09 -16.33
CA ILE A 91 -0.04 1.02 -15.70
C ILE A 91 0.90 2.19 -15.42
N ILE A 92 0.33 3.28 -14.91
CA ILE A 92 1.03 4.51 -14.55
C ILE A 92 1.15 4.58 -13.02
N GLY A 93 2.23 5.19 -12.55
CA GLY A 93 2.38 5.51 -11.14
C GLY A 93 3.66 6.26 -10.85
N LYS A 94 3.94 6.42 -9.56
CA LYS A 94 5.16 7.02 -9.03
C LYS A 94 5.85 6.07 -8.06
N PHE A 95 7.15 6.24 -7.93
CA PHE A 95 7.97 5.53 -6.96
C PHE A 95 8.68 6.54 -6.08
N GLU A 96 8.77 6.23 -4.81
CA GLU A 96 9.50 7.01 -3.82
C GLU A 96 10.47 6.08 -3.08
N CYS A 97 11.78 6.30 -3.24
CA CYS A 97 12.77 5.43 -2.64
C CYS A 97 13.06 5.84 -1.18
N PRO A 98 12.67 5.03 -0.18
CA PRO A 98 12.80 5.40 1.24
C PRO A 98 14.25 5.47 1.72
N LYS A 99 15.18 4.81 1.01
CA LYS A 99 16.61 4.75 1.37
C LYS A 99 17.45 5.82 0.67
N CYS A 100 16.84 6.66 -0.17
CA CYS A 100 17.53 7.77 -0.84
C CYS A 100 16.90 9.10 -0.42
N GLN A 101 16.87 9.34 0.89
CA GLN A 101 16.46 10.60 1.48
C GLN A 101 17.58 11.63 1.34
N ARG A 102 17.23 12.87 0.97
CA ARG A 102 18.13 14.03 0.98
C ARG A 102 17.98 14.80 2.30
N SER A 103 18.96 15.65 2.62
CA SER A 103 18.77 16.70 3.62
C SER A 103 17.51 17.49 3.25
N GLN A 104 16.63 17.76 4.22
CA GLN A 104 15.26 18.29 4.05
C GLN A 104 14.14 17.28 3.76
N GLY A 105 14.33 15.97 4.00
CA GLY A 105 13.22 15.02 3.96
C GLY A 105 12.70 14.67 2.57
N ARG A 106 13.37 15.13 1.50
CA ARG A 106 13.01 14.83 0.12
C ARG A 106 13.58 13.48 -0.31
N PHE A 107 12.72 12.55 -0.69
CA PHE A 107 13.14 11.25 -1.23
C PHE A 107 13.52 11.34 -2.71
N HIS A 108 14.24 10.33 -3.20
CA HIS A 108 14.41 10.14 -4.64
C HIS A 108 13.13 9.56 -5.23
N THR A 109 12.45 10.37 -6.03
CA THR A 109 11.16 10.05 -6.65
C THR A 109 11.29 10.00 -8.17
N TRP A 110 10.55 9.10 -8.82
CA TRP A 110 10.39 9.08 -10.27
C TRP A 110 8.98 8.62 -10.64
N HIS A 111 8.46 9.17 -11.74
CA HIS A 111 7.22 8.70 -12.35
C HIS A 111 7.53 7.56 -13.33
N SER A 112 6.55 6.71 -13.60
CA SER A 112 6.66 5.70 -14.66
C SER A 112 5.33 5.52 -15.36
N ASN A 113 5.36 5.65 -16.69
CA ASN A 113 4.20 5.37 -17.56
C ASN A 113 4.15 3.88 -17.96
N CYS A 114 5.05 3.07 -17.40
CA CYS A 114 5.28 1.68 -17.78
C CYS A 114 5.61 0.82 -16.55
N ILE A 115 4.72 0.80 -15.57
CA ILE A 115 4.76 -0.15 -14.45
C ILE A 115 4.13 -1.44 -14.95
N ALA A 116 4.91 -2.51 -15.06
CA ALA A 116 4.39 -3.81 -15.50
C ALA A 116 3.42 -4.39 -14.45
N ILE A 117 2.33 -4.99 -14.93
CA ILE A 117 1.42 -5.79 -14.12
C ILE A 117 1.05 -7.07 -14.88
N THR A 118 0.79 -8.14 -14.13
CA THR A 118 0.17 -9.37 -14.62
C THR A 118 -1.19 -9.50 -13.97
N ILE A 119 -2.25 -9.62 -14.77
CA ILE A 119 -3.62 -9.84 -14.30
C ILE A 119 -3.92 -11.32 -14.42
N TRP A 120 -4.43 -11.94 -13.36
CA TRP A 120 -4.93 -13.31 -13.35
C TRP A 120 -6.42 -13.33 -13.08
N GLU A 121 -7.12 -14.16 -13.84
CA GLU A 121 -8.50 -14.57 -13.57
C GLU A 121 -8.51 -16.06 -13.22
N TYR A 122 -9.35 -16.41 -12.26
CA TYR A 122 -9.52 -17.76 -11.75
C TYR A 122 -10.89 -18.34 -12.13
N GLU A 123 -11.05 -19.65 -12.01
CA GLU A 123 -12.30 -20.34 -12.36
C GLU A 123 -13.50 -19.97 -11.46
N ASP A 124 -13.25 -19.47 -10.25
CA ASP A 124 -14.26 -19.09 -9.25
C ASP A 124 -14.73 -17.62 -9.37
N ASN A 125 -14.52 -16.99 -10.52
CA ASN A 125 -14.75 -15.54 -10.72
C ASN A 125 -14.00 -14.68 -9.69
N SER A 126 -12.83 -15.12 -9.23
CA SER A 126 -11.88 -14.26 -8.55
C SER A 126 -10.81 -13.76 -9.51
N TYR A 127 -10.16 -12.66 -9.13
CA TYR A 127 -8.99 -12.16 -9.85
C TYR A 127 -7.94 -11.64 -8.87
N ASN A 128 -6.72 -11.48 -9.36
CA ASN A 128 -5.77 -10.58 -8.74
C ASN A 128 -4.91 -9.89 -9.80
N ALA A 129 -4.06 -8.99 -9.35
CA ALA A 129 -3.06 -8.35 -10.20
C ALA A 129 -1.74 -8.23 -9.46
N LEU A 130 -0.70 -8.84 -10.02
CA LEU A 130 0.66 -8.72 -9.53
C LEU A 130 1.31 -7.49 -10.16
N VAL A 131 1.74 -6.54 -9.33
CA VAL A 131 2.36 -5.29 -9.77
C VAL A 131 3.85 -5.36 -9.52
N TYR A 132 4.65 -5.21 -10.57
CA TYR A 132 6.11 -5.32 -10.46
C TYR A 132 6.75 -4.02 -9.96
N HIS A 133 7.72 -4.18 -9.06
CA HIS A 133 8.49 -3.07 -8.53
C HIS A 133 9.53 -2.56 -9.53
N GLN A 134 10.07 -1.38 -9.28
CA GLN A 134 11.25 -0.87 -9.98
C GLN A 134 12.39 -0.64 -9.00
N LEU A 135 13.62 -0.80 -9.48
CA LEU A 135 14.82 -0.52 -8.72
C LEU A 135 15.10 0.98 -8.75
N CYS A 136 15.39 1.55 -7.58
CA CYS A 136 15.90 2.91 -7.48
C CYS A 136 17.19 3.04 -8.31
N SER A 137 17.26 4.07 -9.15
CA SER A 137 18.42 4.28 -10.02
C SER A 137 19.72 4.53 -9.25
N LYS A 138 19.62 5.06 -8.02
CA LYS A 138 20.75 5.40 -7.14
C LYS A 138 21.23 4.21 -6.31
N CYS A 139 20.36 3.67 -5.44
CA CYS A 139 20.75 2.63 -4.48
C CYS A 139 20.42 1.20 -4.94
N LYS A 140 19.81 1.04 -6.11
CA LYS A 140 19.39 -0.25 -6.71
C LYS A 140 18.43 -1.09 -5.85
N ARG A 141 17.84 -0.53 -4.78
CA ARG A 141 16.83 -1.21 -3.96
C ARG A 141 15.48 -1.25 -4.66
N SER A 142 14.77 -2.37 -4.47
CA SER A 142 13.42 -2.57 -4.96
C SER A 142 12.45 -1.60 -4.28
N THR A 143 11.67 -0.87 -5.07
CA THR A 143 10.75 0.16 -4.58
C THR A 143 9.33 -0.18 -5.03
N ARG A 144 8.41 -0.23 -4.07
CA ARG A 144 6.98 -0.44 -4.31
C ARG A 144 6.36 0.84 -4.88
N PRO A 145 5.55 0.78 -5.96
CA PRO A 145 4.95 1.98 -6.51
C PRO A 145 3.73 2.47 -5.72
N THR A 146 3.51 3.79 -5.77
CA THR A 146 2.18 4.38 -5.59
C THR A 146 1.51 4.42 -6.96
N LEU A 147 0.37 3.74 -7.09
CA LEU A 147 -0.34 3.60 -8.37
C LEU A 147 -1.26 4.78 -8.63
N ASP A 148 -1.38 5.15 -9.90
CA ASP A 148 -2.53 5.92 -10.36
C ASP A 148 -3.77 5.01 -10.33
N LYS A 149 -4.77 5.40 -9.52
CA LYS A 149 -5.91 4.55 -9.22
C LYS A 149 -6.74 4.25 -10.46
N LEU A 150 -7.03 5.27 -11.26
CA LEU A 150 -7.79 5.16 -12.51
C LEU A 150 -7.06 4.29 -13.53
N SER A 151 -5.76 4.52 -13.76
CA SER A 151 -4.98 3.68 -14.66
C SER A 151 -4.90 2.22 -14.21
N TYR A 152 -4.96 1.94 -12.90
CA TYR A 152 -5.00 0.57 -12.39
C TYR A 152 -6.39 -0.03 -12.60
N SER A 153 -7.45 0.61 -12.11
CA SER A 153 -8.82 0.11 -12.20
C SER A 153 -9.25 -0.10 -13.64
N ASP A 154 -9.06 0.90 -14.51
CA ASP A 154 -9.46 0.85 -15.91
C ASP A 154 -8.79 -0.32 -16.64
N ARG A 155 -7.51 -0.59 -16.34
CA ARG A 155 -6.76 -1.66 -17.02
C ARG A 155 -7.18 -3.04 -16.58
N VAL A 156 -7.41 -3.21 -15.28
CA VAL A 156 -7.87 -4.47 -14.73
C VAL A 156 -9.30 -4.74 -15.18
N ALA A 157 -10.21 -3.78 -15.00
CA ALA A 157 -11.61 -3.88 -15.40
C ALA A 157 -11.75 -4.10 -16.91
N TYR A 158 -11.05 -3.34 -17.75
CA TYR A 158 -11.03 -3.55 -19.21
C TYR A 158 -10.66 -5.00 -19.56
N ARG A 159 -9.68 -5.58 -18.85
CA ARG A 159 -9.25 -6.94 -19.14
C ARG A 159 -10.29 -7.98 -18.74
N LEU A 160 -10.87 -7.83 -17.55
CA LEU A 160 -11.94 -8.69 -17.06
C LEU A 160 -13.20 -8.60 -17.95
N LYS A 161 -13.63 -7.39 -18.35
CA LYS A 161 -14.72 -7.18 -19.33
C LYS A 161 -14.43 -7.89 -20.65
N LYS A 162 -13.25 -7.67 -21.23
CA LYS A 162 -12.84 -8.29 -22.50
C LYS A 162 -12.83 -9.82 -22.44
N TRP A 163 -12.42 -10.39 -21.32
CA TRP A 163 -12.43 -11.82 -21.08
C TRP A 163 -13.83 -12.41 -20.98
N ASN A 164 -14.82 -11.64 -20.55
CA ASN A 164 -16.23 -12.03 -20.49
C ASN A 164 -17.02 -11.62 -21.73
N GLY A 165 -16.36 -11.21 -22.82
CA GLY A 165 -17.04 -10.83 -24.07
C GLY A 165 -17.80 -9.50 -23.99
N ILE A 166 -17.59 -8.71 -22.92
CA ILE A 166 -18.19 -7.39 -22.78
C ILE A 166 -17.38 -6.38 -23.61
N GLU A 167 -18.07 -5.64 -24.46
CA GLU A 167 -17.49 -4.55 -25.21
C GLU A 167 -17.05 -3.44 -24.25
N ALA A 168 -15.75 -3.13 -24.25
CA ALA A 168 -15.18 -2.07 -23.44
C ALA A 168 -14.18 -1.29 -24.30
N ILE A 169 -14.20 0.03 -24.18
CA ILE A 169 -13.22 0.89 -24.85
C ILE A 169 -12.03 1.06 -23.90
N PRO A 170 -10.79 0.75 -24.32
CA PRO A 170 -9.63 1.00 -23.48
C PRO A 170 -9.50 2.51 -23.22
N ALA A 171 -9.40 2.91 -21.95
CA ALA A 171 -9.16 4.30 -21.60
C ALA A 171 -7.92 4.85 -22.33
N VAL A 172 -8.12 5.96 -23.05
CA VAL A 172 -7.03 6.65 -23.77
C VAL A 172 -6.12 7.29 -22.73
N ARG A 173 -4.85 6.90 -22.77
CA ARG A 173 -3.81 7.48 -21.92
C ARG A 173 -3.25 8.74 -22.55
N LYS A 174 -3.69 9.89 -22.08
CA LYS A 174 -2.99 11.16 -22.33
C LYS A 174 -1.97 11.36 -21.22
N VAL A 175 -0.76 10.84 -21.43
CA VAL A 175 0.34 11.00 -20.47
C VAL A 175 1.53 11.52 -21.23
N GLU A 176 2.12 12.59 -20.71
CA GLU A 176 3.34 13.12 -21.28
C GLU A 176 4.45 12.07 -21.28
N PRO A 177 5.24 11.98 -22.37
CA PRO A 177 6.41 11.13 -22.40
C PRO A 177 7.31 11.39 -21.18
N ASN A 178 7.63 10.34 -20.44
CA ASN A 178 8.44 10.43 -19.23
C ASN A 178 9.72 9.60 -19.40
N GLY A 179 10.47 9.96 -20.45
CA GLY A 179 11.69 9.30 -20.88
C GLY A 179 11.52 7.83 -21.26
N ASP A 180 12.64 7.21 -21.61
CA ASP A 180 12.67 5.80 -22.00
C ASP A 180 12.47 4.87 -20.80
N HIS A 181 11.75 3.78 -21.04
CA HIS A 181 11.58 2.73 -20.04
C HIS A 181 12.91 2.04 -19.74
N LYS A 182 13.39 2.17 -18.50
CA LYS A 182 14.67 1.59 -18.05
C LYS A 182 14.51 0.12 -17.67
N GLU A 183 14.61 -0.76 -18.66
CA GLU A 183 14.39 -2.21 -18.53
C GLU A 183 15.22 -2.86 -17.42
N LYS A 184 16.49 -2.48 -17.30
CA LYS A 184 17.42 -2.99 -16.26
C LYS A 184 16.97 -2.67 -14.83
N LEU A 185 16.09 -1.68 -14.67
CA LEU A 185 15.51 -1.29 -13.38
C LEU A 185 14.09 -1.83 -13.19
N CYS A 186 13.46 -2.41 -14.20
CA CYS A 186 12.09 -2.91 -14.13
C CYS A 186 12.05 -4.40 -13.74
N GLN A 187 11.42 -4.75 -12.60
CA GLN A 187 11.31 -6.16 -12.21
C GLN A 187 10.43 -6.97 -13.15
N GLY A 188 9.43 -6.33 -13.77
CA GLY A 188 8.60 -6.97 -14.81
C GLY A 188 9.42 -7.31 -16.05
N CYS A 189 10.32 -6.42 -16.51
CA CYS A 189 11.23 -6.74 -17.61
C CYS A 189 12.14 -7.91 -17.27
N LYS A 190 12.72 -7.92 -16.05
CA LYS A 190 13.58 -9.01 -15.59
C LYS A 190 12.88 -10.36 -15.52
N LYS A 191 11.56 -10.37 -15.33
CA LYS A 191 10.72 -11.57 -15.30
C LYS A 191 10.01 -11.87 -16.63
N GLY A 192 10.19 -11.05 -17.67
CA GLY A 192 9.53 -11.24 -18.96
C GLY A 192 8.07 -10.78 -19.04
N HIS A 193 7.53 -10.10 -18.03
CA HIS A 193 6.11 -9.69 -17.93
C HIS A 193 5.85 -8.22 -18.32
N CYS A 194 6.85 -7.52 -18.86
CA CYS A 194 6.69 -6.12 -19.24
C CYS A 194 6.34 -5.98 -20.72
N SER A 195 5.11 -5.55 -21.01
CA SER A 195 4.63 -5.28 -22.35
C SER A 195 5.17 -3.96 -22.89
N LYS A 196 6.48 -3.89 -23.18
CA LYS A 196 7.12 -2.70 -23.75
C LYS A 196 6.42 -2.32 -25.05
N LYS A 197 5.53 -1.33 -25.03
CA LYS A 197 5.26 -0.56 -26.25
C LYS A 197 6.46 0.35 -26.42
N LYS A 198 7.29 0.08 -27.42
CA LYS A 198 8.23 1.10 -27.92
C LYS A 198 7.35 2.30 -28.25
N TRP A 199 7.41 3.36 -27.46
CA TRP A 199 6.90 4.65 -27.88
C TRP A 199 7.86 5.14 -28.95
N ALA A 200 7.76 4.57 -30.15
CA ALA A 200 8.35 5.18 -31.32
C ALA A 200 7.59 6.49 -31.47
N GLY A 201 8.22 7.60 -31.08
CA GLY A 201 7.74 8.91 -31.43
C GLY A 201 7.50 8.89 -32.93
N LYS A 202 6.23 8.97 -33.35
CA LYS A 202 5.93 9.39 -34.71
C LYS A 202 6.38 10.84 -34.78
N GLY A 203 7.58 11.04 -35.31
CA GLY A 203 7.95 12.30 -35.94
C GLY A 203 6.85 12.61 -36.95
N ILE A 204 6.26 13.78 -36.77
CA ILE A 204 5.52 14.48 -37.81
C ILE A 204 6.56 15.10 -38.72
#